data_AF-A0A3B1CQQ2-F1
#
_entry.id   AF-A0A3B1CQQ2-F1
#
_cell.length_a   1.000
_cell.length_b   1.000
_cell.length_c   1.000
_cell.angle_alpha   90.00
_cell.angle_beta   90.00
_cell.angle_gamma   90.00
#
_symmetry.space_group_name_H-M   'P 1'
#
loop_
_entity.id
_entity.type
_entity.pdbx_description
1 polymer ?
#
loop_
_entity_poly.entity_id
_entity_poly.type
_entity_poly.pdbx_seq_one_letter_code
_entity_poly.pdbx_strand_id
1 'polypeptide(L)' 'MAEEFEVDQEILVEFINETLEELDGLDSKYIALEKNPGDSEVLNSIFRTMHSIKGASAFFN' A
#
# COMPACT_ATOMS: atom_id res chain seq x y z
N MET A 1 -14.66 -6.52 -31.88
CA MET A 1 -13.28 -6.70 -31.38
C MET A 1 -13.22 -5.86 -30.12
N ALA A 2 -13.37 -6.49 -28.96
CA ALA A 2 -13.20 -5.78 -27.70
C ALA A 2 -11.69 -5.57 -27.54
N GLU A 3 -11.26 -4.32 -27.44
CA GLU A 3 -9.93 -4.04 -26.88
C GLU A 3 -10.00 -4.48 -25.42
N GLU A 4 -9.48 -5.68 -25.17
CA GLU A 4 -9.13 -6.09 -23.82
C GLU A 4 -8.10 -5.06 -23.34
N PHE A 5 -8.40 -4.37 -22.23
CA PHE A 5 -7.42 -3.52 -21.57
C PHE A 5 -6.29 -4.44 -21.08
N GLU A 6 -5.27 -4.60 -21.91
CA GLU A 6 -4.03 -5.23 -21.49
C GLU A 6 -3.37 -4.26 -20.52
N VAL A 7 -3.51 -4.53 -19.23
CA VAL A 7 -2.75 -3.84 -18.20
C VAL A 7 -1.28 -3.99 -18.57
N ASP A 8 -0.61 -2.85 -18.75
CA ASP A 8 0.82 -2.83 -18.99
C ASP A 8 1.51 -3.61 -17.87
N GLN A 9 2.15 -4.73 -18.25
CA GLN A 9 2.78 -5.62 -17.28
C GLN A 9 3.90 -4.90 -16.52
N GLU A 10 4.54 -3.90 -17.11
CA GLU A 10 5.55 -3.09 -16.43
C GLU A 10 4.91 -2.28 -15.30
N ILE A 11 3.76 -1.63 -15.56
CA ILE A 11 3.02 -0.85 -14.56
C ILE A 11 2.51 -1.76 -13.43
N LEU A 12 2.02 -2.96 -13.77
CA LEU A 12 1.58 -3.92 -12.76
C LEU A 12 2.74 -4.37 -11.86
N VAL A 13 3.91 -4.65 -12.43
CA VAL A 13 5.10 -5.06 -11.68
C VAL A 13 5.61 -3.93 -10.80
N GLU A 14 5.63 -2.69 -11.30
CA GLU A 14 5.97 -1.49 -10.52
C GLU A 14 5.03 -1.33 -9.33
N PHE A 15 3.72 -1.37 -9.55
CA PHE A 15 2.72 -1.30 -8.48
C PHE A 15 2.91 -2.39 -7.41
N ILE A 16 3.18 -3.63 -7.82
CA ILE A 16 3.42 -4.73 -6.88
C ILE A 16 4.67 -4.46 -6.04
N ASN A 17 5.76 -4.04 -6.67
CA ASN A 17 7.02 -3.76 -5.97
C ASN A 17 6.86 -2.60 -4.97
N GLU A 18 6.26 -1.48 -5.39
CA GLU A 18 6.00 -0.34 -4.51
C GLU A 18 5.09 -0.73 -3.34
N THR A 19 4.03 -1.50 -3.60
CA THR A 19 3.12 -1.98 -2.56
C THR A 19 3.86 -2.87 -1.56
N LEU A 20 4.74 -3.75 -2.00
CA LEU A 20 5.53 -4.60 -1.11
C LEU A 20 6.48 -3.77 -0.24
N GLU A 21 7.15 -2.76 -0.79
CA GLU A 21 8.01 -1.85 -0.02
C GLU A 21 7.22 -1.06 1.04
N GLU A 22 6.03 -0.56 0.68
CA GLU A 22 5.14 0.12 1.63
C GLU A 22 4.67 -0.80 2.76
N LEU A 23 4.36 -2.06 2.43
CA LEU A 23 3.94 -3.10 3.39
C LEU A 23 5.08 -3.51 4.32
N ASP A 24 6.31 -3.68 3.83
CA ASP A 24 7.49 -3.94 4.66
C ASP A 24 7.70 -2.82 5.69
N GLY A 25 7.41 -1.57 5.31
CA GLY A 25 7.41 -0.43 6.21
C GLY A 25 6.35 -0.47 7.32
N LEU A 26 5.32 -1.33 7.23
CA LEU A 26 4.30 -1.47 8.27
C LEU A 26 4.76 -2.27 9.48
N ASP A 27 5.64 -3.26 9.31
CA ASP A 27 6.10 -4.12 10.41
C ASP A 27 6.69 -3.30 11.58
N SER A 28 7.57 -2.36 11.25
CA SER A 28 8.14 -1.44 12.24
C SER A 28 7.09 -0.56 12.94
N LYS A 29 6.05 -0.15 12.22
CA LYS A 29 4.95 0.66 12.76
C LYS A 29 4.06 -0.18 13.67
N TYR A 30 3.80 -1.43 13.34
CA TYR A 30 3.06 -2.35 14.21
C TYR A 30 3.82 -2.65 15.50
N ILE A 31 5.14 -2.85 15.45
CA ILE A 31 5.97 -2.99 16.65
C ILE A 31 5.91 -1.70 17.51
N ALA A 32 5.95 -0.52 16.88
CA ALA A 32 5.83 0.74 17.60
C ALA A 32 4.46 0.90 18.25
N LEU A 33 3.39 0.50 17.56
CA LEU A 33 2.03 0.52 18.06
C LEU A 33 1.82 -0.47 19.21
N GLU A 34 2.39 -1.66 19.13
CA GLU A 34 2.35 -2.66 20.21
C GLU A 34 3.00 -2.10 21.49
N LYS A 35 4.13 -1.39 21.35
CA LYS A 35 4.83 -0.75 22.48
C LYS A 35 4.07 0.44 23.05
N ASN A 36 3.35 1.19 22.21
CA ASN A 36 2.56 2.35 22.63
C ASN A 36 1.19 2.41 21.91
N PRO A 37 0.18 1.66 22.40
CA PRO A 37 -1.12 1.57 21.73
C PRO A 37 -1.91 2.89 21.68
N GLY A 38 -1.56 3.86 22.53
CA GLY A 38 -2.17 5.19 22.55
C GLY A 38 -1.57 6.17 21.53
N ASP A 39 -0.54 5.76 20.78
CA ASP A 39 0.12 6.60 19.81
C ASP A 39 -0.73 6.77 18.53
N SER A 40 -1.53 7.82 18.52
CA SER A 40 -2.37 8.16 17.37
C SER A 40 -1.57 8.50 16.11
N GLU A 41 -0.32 8.93 16.23
CA GLU A 41 0.51 9.25 15.06
C GLU A 41 0.94 7.99 14.33
N VAL A 42 1.30 6.94 15.08
CA VAL A 42 1.63 5.62 14.52
C VAL A 42 0.40 5.01 13.83
N LEU A 43 -0.77 5.04 14.48
CA LEU A 43 -2.03 4.59 13.87
C LEU A 43 -2.35 5.34 12.58
N ASN A 44 -2.22 6.67 12.60
CA ASN A 44 -2.47 7.49 11.41
C ASN A 44 -1.46 7.20 10.30
N SER A 45 -0.22 6.88 10.64
CA SER A 45 0.81 6.48 9.65
C SER A 45 0.46 5.16 8.97
N ILE A 46 0.05 4.14 9.74
CA ILE A 46 -0.44 2.86 9.19
C ILE A 46 -1.65 3.08 8.27
N PHE A 47 -2.62 3.88 8.72
CA PHE A 47 -3.80 4.20 7.93
C PHE A 47 -3.44 4.86 6.59
N ARG A 48 -2.51 5.83 6.60
CA ARG A 48 -2.07 6.50 5.38
C ARG A 48 -1.41 5.53 4.39
N THR A 49 -0.54 4.63 4.86
CA THR A 49 0.03 3.59 4.00
C THR A 49 -1.06 2.75 3.33
N MET A 50 -2.02 2.24 4.09
CA MET A 50 -3.14 1.46 3.52
C MET A 50 -4.01 2.29 2.57
N HIS A 51 -4.19 3.58 2.85
CA HIS A 51 -4.95 4.48 1.99
C HIS A 51 -4.26 4.71 0.64
N SER A 52 -2.93 4.85 0.63
CA SER A 52 -2.12 4.98 -0.58
C SER A 52 -2.23 3.75 -1.47
N ILE A 53 -2.00 2.55 -0.92
CA ILE A 53 -2.11 1.27 -1.66
C ILE A 53 -3.48 1.11 -2.29
N LYS A 54 -4.54 1.38 -1.52
CA LYS A 54 -5.92 1.35 -2.02
C LYS A 54 -6.10 2.35 -3.18
N GLY A 55 -5.57 3.57 -3.05
CA GLY A 55 -5.64 4.59 -4.09
C GLY A 55 -4.95 4.16 -5.38
N ALA A 56 -3.72 3.64 -5.27
CA ALA A 56 -2.95 3.15 -6.40
C ALA A 56 -3.63 1.95 -7.10
N SER A 57 -4.26 1.05 -6.34
CA SER A 57 -4.98 -0.10 -6.93
C SER A 57 -6.16 0.30 -7.84
N ALA A 58 -6.74 1.48 -7.65
CA ALA A 58 -7.84 1.96 -8.48
C ALA A 58 -7.42 2.25 -9.93
N PHE A 59 -6.12 2.35 -10.20
CA PHE A 59 -5.57 2.49 -11.54
C PHE A 59 -5.83 1.26 -12.43
N PHE A 60 -6.09 0.10 -11.83
CA PHE A 60 -6.25 -1.18 -12.52
C PHE A 60 -7.72 -1.66 -12.63
N ASN A 61 -8.70 -0.79 -12.31
CA ASN A 61 -10.14 -1.09 -12.35
C ASN A 61 -10.84 -0.54 -13.59
#